data_AF-A0A9D5TNV1-F1
#
_entry.id   AF-A0A9D5TNV1-F1
#
_cell.length_a   1.000
_cell.length_b   1.000
_cell.length_c   1.000
_cell.angle_alpha   90.00
_cell.angle_beta   90.00
_cell.angle_gamma   90.00
#
_symmetry.space_group_name_H-M   'P 1'
#
loop_
_entity.id
_entity.type
_entity.pdbx_description
1 polymer ?
#
loop_
_entity_poly.entity_id
_entity_poly.type
_entity_poly.pdbx_seq_one_letter_code
_entity_poly.pdbx_strand_id
1 'polypeptide(L)'
;MKNQLTDLLNDLKTLPFEEEEARFAVQKATQQVLSDEMLLCTAQKHYDALFGGEMLGREMTLWEDKEADAKLGNSMIFTVVLFARACALEKEKAYLYDGKTVGFYKALMRHFGVNIRRNKSYGMQEAQRFWAYCYVKPISFELGRLAFEILDYHYDYTVFKNPLTGEHLPFANNGQTFDKDGLPDGEGSFTTALEVTGDTVTGYTYTALGRLDFEKKTVTGFRPVLSAGDKAIAVHMPGNAKLDADAISASIESAKTFFGKYFPDLDYKAFVSSSWLLDTGLRQFLKEDSNIVKLQKRFRIALAFKNDFSLYDNIFNVPKCPVEELVPQNRFQQNILDMLKAGGSLYSGRGYILKEEL
;
A
#
# COMPACT_ATOMS: atom_id res chain seq x y z
N MET A 1 -1.07 -9.75 33.14
CA MET A 1 -1.30 -9.66 31.68
C MET A 1 -2.78 -9.58 31.30
N LYS A 2 -3.73 -10.27 31.98
CA LYS A 2 -5.21 -10.16 31.74
C LYS A 2 -5.84 -8.75 31.87
N ASN A 3 -5.07 -7.70 32.18
CA ASN A 3 -5.61 -6.36 32.49
C ASN A 3 -5.51 -5.38 31.31
N GLN A 4 -4.44 -5.41 30.50
CA GLN A 4 -4.21 -4.36 29.50
C GLN A 4 -5.25 -4.37 28.37
N LEU A 5 -5.55 -5.54 27.78
CA LEU A 5 -6.56 -5.61 26.72
C LEU A 5 -7.97 -5.29 27.24
N THR A 6 -8.31 -5.76 28.44
CA THR A 6 -9.61 -5.48 29.09
C THR A 6 -9.82 -3.98 29.28
N ASP A 7 -8.79 -3.25 29.72
CA ASP A 7 -8.85 -1.80 29.87
C ASP A 7 -9.07 -1.11 28.52
N LEU A 8 -8.30 -1.51 27.50
CA LEU A 8 -8.45 -0.98 26.13
C LEU A 8 -9.83 -1.27 25.53
N LEU A 9 -10.40 -2.45 25.79
CA LEU A 9 -11.74 -2.80 25.34
C LEU A 9 -12.80 -1.93 26.04
N ASN A 10 -12.62 -1.59 27.31
CA ASN A 10 -13.53 -0.68 27.99
C ASN A 10 -13.51 0.73 27.39
N ASP A 11 -12.37 1.19 26.88
CA ASP A 11 -12.25 2.49 26.22
C ASP A 11 -13.07 2.59 24.93
N LEU A 12 -13.26 1.47 24.22
CA LEU A 12 -14.06 1.42 22.98
C LEU A 12 -15.50 1.92 23.16
N LYS A 13 -16.04 1.83 24.39
CA LYS A 13 -17.38 2.34 24.72
C LYS A 13 -17.54 3.84 24.49
N THR A 14 -16.43 4.58 24.50
CA THR A 14 -16.41 6.05 24.42
C THR A 14 -15.89 6.57 23.08
N LEU A 15 -15.53 5.69 22.15
CA LEU A 15 -14.94 6.12 20.88
C LEU A 15 -15.94 6.77 19.92
N PRO A 16 -15.51 7.82 19.21
CA PRO A 16 -16.35 8.50 18.24
C PRO A 16 -16.38 7.76 16.90
N PHE A 17 -17.54 7.22 16.53
CA PHE A 17 -17.80 6.69 15.20
C PHE A 17 -18.71 7.67 14.45
N GLU A 18 -18.44 7.89 13.16
CA GLU A 18 -19.28 8.74 12.30
C GLU A 18 -20.65 8.09 12.01
N GLU A 19 -20.68 6.76 11.84
CA GLU A 19 -21.88 5.98 11.55
C GLU A 19 -22.41 5.31 12.82
N GLU A 20 -23.66 5.61 13.18
CA GLU A 20 -24.27 5.15 14.43
C GLU A 20 -24.48 3.64 14.50
N GLU A 21 -24.85 3.01 13.38
CA GLU A 21 -25.01 1.55 13.31
C GLU A 21 -23.68 0.83 13.50
N ALA A 22 -22.62 1.33 12.85
CA ALA A 22 -21.27 0.81 12.98
C ALA A 22 -20.76 0.93 14.42
N ARG A 23 -21.02 2.09 15.06
CA ARG A 23 -20.74 2.30 16.50
C ARG A 23 -21.41 1.24 17.36
N PHE A 24 -22.72 1.06 17.17
CA PHE A 24 -23.50 0.12 17.96
C PHE A 24 -23.03 -1.32 17.76
N ALA A 25 -22.71 -1.72 16.53
CA ALA A 25 -22.19 -3.04 16.22
C ALA A 25 -20.87 -3.33 16.94
N VAL A 26 -19.90 -2.40 16.88
CA VAL A 26 -18.61 -2.56 17.56
C VAL A 26 -18.81 -2.57 19.08
N GLN A 27 -19.56 -1.64 19.64
CA GLN A 27 -19.81 -1.57 21.09
C GLN A 27 -20.51 -2.82 21.62
N LYS A 28 -21.51 -3.34 20.89
CA LYS A 28 -22.21 -4.58 21.23
C LYS A 28 -21.24 -5.77 21.22
N ALA A 29 -20.41 -5.89 20.18
CA ALA A 29 -19.41 -6.96 20.10
C ALA A 29 -18.37 -6.85 21.23
N THR A 30 -17.88 -5.64 21.53
CA THR A 30 -16.98 -5.40 22.66
C THR A 30 -17.61 -5.81 23.99
N GLN A 31 -18.87 -5.47 24.24
CA GLN A 31 -19.56 -5.88 25.46
C GLN A 31 -19.68 -7.41 25.57
N GLN A 32 -19.99 -8.09 24.46
CA GLN A 32 -20.05 -9.55 24.41
C GLN A 32 -18.69 -10.17 24.72
N VAL A 33 -17.61 -9.67 24.10
CA VAL A 33 -16.22 -10.10 24.37
C VAL A 33 -15.87 -9.93 25.86
N LEU A 34 -16.24 -8.81 26.49
CA LEU A 34 -15.98 -8.57 27.91
C LEU A 34 -16.79 -9.47 28.85
N SER A 35 -17.95 -9.97 28.40
CA SER A 35 -18.85 -10.80 29.23
C SER A 35 -18.70 -12.30 29.04
N ASP A 36 -17.95 -12.75 28.03
CA ASP A 36 -17.77 -14.16 27.69
C ASP A 36 -16.27 -14.53 27.79
N GLU A 37 -15.94 -15.42 28.74
CA GLU A 37 -14.54 -15.77 29.01
C GLU A 37 -13.82 -16.40 27.80
N MET A 38 -14.55 -17.18 26.99
CA MET A 38 -13.98 -17.76 25.77
C MET A 38 -13.62 -16.65 24.80
N LEU A 39 -14.55 -15.72 24.52
CA LEU A 39 -14.29 -14.61 23.61
C LEU A 39 -13.17 -13.70 24.11
N LEU A 40 -13.08 -13.43 25.41
CA LEU A 40 -12.00 -12.62 25.98
C LEU A 40 -10.63 -13.32 25.83
N CYS A 41 -10.57 -14.62 26.10
CA CYS A 41 -9.36 -15.42 25.91
C CYS A 41 -8.92 -15.44 24.44
N THR A 42 -9.88 -15.60 23.53
CA THR A 42 -9.65 -15.56 22.08
C THR A 42 -9.17 -14.17 21.64
N ALA A 43 -9.82 -13.09 22.07
CA ALA A 43 -9.36 -11.72 21.79
C ALA A 43 -7.92 -11.47 22.25
N GLN A 44 -7.54 -11.97 23.43
CA GLN A 44 -6.18 -11.85 23.94
C GLN A 44 -5.18 -12.61 23.07
N LYS A 45 -5.49 -13.86 22.67
CA LYS A 45 -4.64 -14.63 21.75
C LYS A 45 -4.43 -13.90 20.42
N HIS A 46 -5.49 -13.33 19.84
CA HIS A 46 -5.39 -12.54 18.62
C HIS A 46 -4.55 -11.28 18.83
N TYR A 47 -4.75 -10.57 19.93
CA TYR A 47 -3.96 -9.38 20.26
C TYR A 47 -2.46 -9.72 20.36
N ASP A 48 -2.12 -10.78 21.09
CA ASP A 48 -0.73 -11.21 21.26
C ASP A 48 -0.12 -11.71 19.95
N ALA A 49 -0.86 -12.45 19.14
CA ALA A 49 -0.39 -12.92 17.83
C ALA A 49 -0.16 -11.74 16.85
N LEU A 50 -1.05 -10.77 16.83
CA LEU A 50 -0.95 -9.62 15.94
C LEU A 50 0.19 -8.69 16.35
N PHE A 51 0.36 -8.43 17.65
CA PHE A 51 1.20 -7.33 18.16
C PHE A 51 2.41 -7.76 18.98
N GLY A 52 2.54 -9.05 19.32
CA GLY A 52 3.64 -9.57 20.14
C GLY A 52 4.84 -10.14 19.37
N GLY A 53 4.70 -10.37 18.06
CA GLY A 53 5.76 -10.98 17.22
C GLY A 53 6.12 -10.17 15.97
N GLU A 54 6.80 -10.82 15.02
CA GLU A 54 7.14 -10.26 13.71
C GLU A 54 5.91 -9.81 12.92
N MET A 55 6.12 -8.95 11.91
CA MET A 55 5.03 -8.49 11.05
C MET A 55 4.39 -9.69 10.34
N LEU A 56 3.06 -9.77 10.41
CA LEU A 56 2.28 -10.71 9.62
C LEU A 56 2.02 -10.09 8.23
N GLY A 57 2.18 -10.91 7.20
CA GLY A 57 1.83 -10.58 5.84
C GLY A 57 0.33 -10.77 5.57
N ARG A 58 -0.01 -11.01 4.29
CA ARG A 58 -1.40 -11.17 3.86
C ARG A 58 -2.02 -12.51 4.29
N GLU A 59 -1.26 -13.45 4.83
CA GLU A 59 -1.78 -14.70 5.37
C GLU A 59 -2.85 -14.49 6.47
N MET A 60 -2.81 -13.36 7.18
CA MET A 60 -3.84 -13.02 8.16
C MET A 60 -5.22 -12.79 7.56
N THR A 61 -5.33 -12.53 6.25
CA THR A 61 -6.64 -12.36 5.59
C THR A 61 -7.39 -13.67 5.49
N LEU A 62 -6.70 -14.80 5.68
CA LEU A 62 -7.26 -16.15 5.68
C LEU A 62 -7.53 -16.68 7.11
N TRP A 63 -7.23 -15.90 8.15
CA TRP A 63 -7.48 -16.34 9.53
C TRP A 63 -8.98 -16.35 9.82
N GLU A 64 -9.47 -17.50 10.30
CA GLU A 64 -10.85 -17.72 10.71
C GLU A 64 -10.88 -18.15 12.17
N ASP A 65 -11.90 -17.69 12.89
CA ASP A 65 -12.15 -18.13 14.26
C ASP A 65 -13.61 -18.55 14.38
N LYS A 66 -13.90 -19.78 13.91
CA LYS A 66 -15.28 -20.26 13.74
C LYS A 66 -16.11 -20.18 15.02
N GLU A 67 -15.47 -20.35 16.18
CA GLU A 67 -16.15 -20.28 17.46
C GLU A 67 -16.49 -18.84 17.85
N ALA A 68 -15.54 -17.90 17.69
CA ALA A 68 -15.80 -16.48 17.90
C ALA A 68 -16.80 -15.92 16.86
N ASP A 69 -16.66 -16.32 15.60
CA ASP A 69 -17.51 -15.92 14.48
C ASP A 69 -18.95 -16.38 14.68
N ALA A 70 -19.17 -17.58 15.23
CA ALA A 70 -20.51 -18.07 15.56
C ALA A 70 -21.23 -17.23 16.64
N LYS A 71 -20.47 -16.58 17.54
CA LYS A 71 -21.02 -15.74 18.62
C LYS A 71 -21.15 -14.26 18.23
N LEU A 72 -20.14 -13.72 17.54
CA LEU A 72 -20.02 -12.29 17.25
C LEU A 72 -20.42 -11.92 15.81
N GLY A 73 -20.43 -12.88 14.89
CA GLY A 73 -20.42 -12.65 13.45
C GLY A 73 -19.01 -12.62 12.87
N ASN A 74 -18.89 -12.99 11.61
CA ASN A 74 -17.63 -13.19 10.91
C ASN A 74 -16.65 -12.03 11.11
N SER A 75 -15.43 -12.33 11.56
CA SER A 75 -14.31 -11.39 11.73
C SER A 75 -14.54 -10.23 12.71
N MET A 76 -15.62 -10.26 13.51
CA MET A 76 -15.87 -9.20 14.49
C MET A 76 -14.82 -9.19 15.60
N ILE A 77 -14.30 -10.36 15.99
CA ILE A 77 -13.24 -10.45 17.01
C ILE A 77 -11.98 -9.68 16.60
N PHE A 78 -11.57 -9.78 15.33
CA PHE A 78 -10.45 -9.02 14.78
C PHE A 78 -10.73 -7.52 14.82
N THR A 79 -11.93 -7.12 14.43
CA THR A 79 -12.34 -5.70 14.42
C THR A 79 -12.17 -5.11 15.82
N VAL A 80 -12.72 -5.77 16.83
CA VAL A 80 -12.62 -5.33 18.23
C VAL A 80 -11.15 -5.23 18.69
N VAL A 81 -10.32 -6.22 18.36
CA VAL A 81 -8.89 -6.23 18.71
C VAL A 81 -8.11 -5.09 18.04
N LEU A 82 -8.35 -4.83 16.75
CA LEU A 82 -7.70 -3.73 16.00
C LEU A 82 -8.09 -2.36 16.56
N PHE A 83 -9.37 -2.16 16.89
CA PHE A 83 -9.85 -0.93 17.51
C PHE A 83 -9.26 -0.72 18.92
N ALA A 84 -9.13 -1.78 19.72
CA ALA A 84 -8.50 -1.71 21.03
C ALA A 84 -7.02 -1.26 20.92
N ARG A 85 -6.29 -1.77 19.93
CA ARG A 85 -4.90 -1.33 19.69
C ARG A 85 -4.81 0.12 19.22
N ALA A 86 -5.71 0.58 18.36
CA ALA A 86 -5.75 1.98 17.95
C ALA A 86 -5.91 2.93 19.15
N CYS A 87 -6.77 2.59 20.11
CA CYS A 87 -6.92 3.36 21.36
C CYS A 87 -5.64 3.45 22.16
N ALA A 88 -4.92 2.33 22.27
CA ALA A 88 -3.64 2.28 22.96
C ALA A 88 -2.66 3.28 22.35
N LEU A 89 -2.49 3.25 21.03
CA LEU A 89 -1.57 4.14 20.31
C LEU A 89 -1.93 5.62 20.48
N GLU A 90 -3.23 5.96 20.46
CA GLU A 90 -3.67 7.33 20.68
C GLU A 90 -3.41 7.81 22.11
N LYS A 91 -3.69 6.97 23.11
CA LYS A 91 -3.43 7.29 24.53
C LYS A 91 -1.94 7.41 24.83
N GLU A 92 -1.14 6.52 24.24
CA GLU A 92 0.33 6.53 24.34
C GLU A 92 0.94 7.76 23.65
N LYS A 93 0.19 8.48 22.81
CA LYS A 93 0.72 9.48 21.86
C LYS A 93 1.89 8.91 21.08
N ALA A 94 1.78 7.63 20.73
CA ALA A 94 2.78 6.91 19.97
C ALA A 94 2.90 7.61 18.62
N TYR A 95 4.09 8.15 18.31
CA TYR A 95 4.38 8.90 17.08
C TYR A 95 3.61 10.22 16.93
N LEU A 96 4.36 11.33 16.94
CA LEU A 96 3.84 12.67 16.70
C LEU A 96 4.33 13.19 15.35
N TYR A 97 3.40 13.71 14.56
CA TYR A 97 3.64 14.46 13.35
C TYR A 97 2.96 15.83 13.47
N ASP A 98 3.73 16.91 13.32
CA ASP A 98 3.25 18.30 13.51
C ASP A 98 2.52 18.51 14.86
N GLY A 99 3.10 17.96 15.93
CA GLY A 99 2.54 18.05 17.28
C GLY A 99 1.25 17.24 17.52
N LYS A 100 0.79 16.47 16.53
CA LYS A 100 -0.42 15.63 16.60
C LYS A 100 -0.05 14.16 16.50
N THR A 101 -0.77 13.29 17.19
CA THR A 101 -0.61 11.84 17.02
C THR A 101 -0.89 11.48 15.56
N VAL A 102 -0.06 10.62 14.98
CA VAL A 102 -0.37 10.05 13.67
C VAL A 102 -1.77 9.41 13.73
N GLY A 103 -2.61 9.69 12.74
CA GLY A 103 -4.04 9.37 12.78
C GLY A 103 -4.36 7.88 12.61
N PHE A 104 -3.86 7.01 13.49
CA PHE A 104 -4.08 5.57 13.43
C PHE A 104 -5.57 5.20 13.49
N TYR A 105 -6.33 5.84 14.38
CA TYR A 105 -7.77 5.65 14.46
C TYR A 105 -8.47 6.12 13.18
N LYS A 106 -8.08 7.28 12.65
CA LYS A 106 -8.64 7.81 11.39
C LYS A 106 -8.39 6.86 10.22
N ALA A 107 -7.18 6.33 10.10
CA ALA A 107 -6.84 5.35 9.07
C ALA A 107 -7.62 4.04 9.24
N LEU A 108 -7.73 3.54 10.49
CA LEU A 108 -8.54 2.38 10.83
C LEU A 108 -10.02 2.58 10.42
N MET A 109 -10.60 3.72 10.77
CA MET A 109 -11.98 4.09 10.41
C MET A 109 -12.19 4.16 8.91
N ARG A 110 -11.22 4.66 8.13
CA ARG A 110 -11.30 4.66 6.67
C ARG A 110 -11.39 3.23 6.11
N HIS A 111 -10.48 2.34 6.55
CA HIS A 111 -10.50 0.95 6.09
C HIS A 111 -11.75 0.20 6.57
N PHE A 112 -12.26 0.55 7.75
CA PHE A 112 -13.53 0.04 8.25
C PHE A 112 -14.70 0.44 7.35
N GLY A 113 -14.80 1.72 6.98
CA GLY A 113 -15.85 2.19 6.06
C GLY A 113 -15.76 1.56 4.67
N VAL A 114 -14.55 1.33 4.15
CA VAL A 114 -14.37 0.58 2.89
C VAL A 114 -14.86 -0.87 3.04
N ASN A 115 -14.55 -1.53 4.16
CA ASN A 115 -15.03 -2.87 4.47
C ASN A 115 -16.57 -2.93 4.50
N ILE A 116 -17.22 -1.99 5.19
CA ILE A 116 -18.69 -1.93 5.26
C ILE A 116 -19.30 -1.79 3.86
N ARG A 117 -18.78 -0.88 3.03
CA ARG A 117 -19.31 -0.67 1.68
C ARG A 117 -19.13 -1.89 0.77
N ARG A 118 -17.98 -2.56 0.87
CA ARG A 118 -17.65 -3.71 0.00
C ARG A 118 -18.28 -5.01 0.46
N ASN A 119 -18.13 -5.31 1.74
CA ASN A 119 -18.43 -6.62 2.32
C ASN A 119 -19.79 -6.62 3.05
N LYS A 120 -20.45 -5.46 3.17
CA LYS A 120 -21.71 -5.28 3.90
C LYS A 120 -21.65 -5.88 5.31
N SER A 121 -20.50 -5.72 5.95
CA SER A 121 -20.18 -6.35 7.24
C SER A 121 -19.39 -5.39 8.13
N TYR A 122 -19.66 -5.48 9.43
CA TYR A 122 -18.90 -4.81 10.49
C TYR A 122 -17.67 -5.62 10.93
N GLY A 123 -17.51 -6.85 10.45
CA GLY A 123 -16.29 -7.62 10.63
C GLY A 123 -15.28 -7.30 9.53
N MET A 124 -14.09 -6.85 9.90
CA MET A 124 -12.99 -6.56 8.97
C MET A 124 -12.49 -7.83 8.29
N GLN A 125 -12.74 -7.89 6.99
CA GLN A 125 -12.47 -9.06 6.16
C GLN A 125 -11.43 -8.74 5.08
N GLU A 126 -10.86 -9.81 4.51
CA GLU A 126 -10.00 -9.75 3.34
C GLU A 126 -8.86 -8.73 3.48
N ALA A 127 -8.53 -8.02 2.39
CA ALA A 127 -7.48 -7.03 2.36
C ALA A 127 -7.69 -5.86 3.33
N GLN A 128 -8.95 -5.52 3.69
CA GLN A 128 -9.19 -4.40 4.62
C GLN A 128 -8.71 -4.73 6.03
N ARG A 129 -8.75 -6.00 6.44
CA ARG A 129 -8.15 -6.46 7.71
C ARG A 129 -6.65 -6.21 7.74
N PHE A 130 -5.94 -6.60 6.69
CA PHE A 130 -4.48 -6.39 6.58
C PHE A 130 -4.14 -4.90 6.59
N TRP A 131 -4.83 -4.09 5.78
CA TRP A 131 -4.54 -2.66 5.73
C TRP A 131 -4.82 -1.96 7.07
N ALA A 132 -5.93 -2.29 7.74
CA ALA A 132 -6.23 -1.79 9.08
C ALA A 132 -5.12 -2.16 10.08
N TYR A 133 -4.65 -3.40 10.05
CA TYR A 133 -3.54 -3.89 10.86
C TYR A 133 -2.25 -3.10 10.64
N CYS A 134 -1.88 -2.79 9.39
CA CYS A 134 -0.67 -2.04 9.08
C CYS A 134 -0.58 -0.68 9.80
N TYR A 135 -1.72 -0.02 10.04
CA TYR A 135 -1.75 1.23 10.79
C TYR A 135 -1.63 1.01 12.30
N VAL A 136 -2.19 -0.07 12.85
CA VAL A 136 -2.17 -0.31 14.30
C VAL A 136 -1.00 -1.18 14.80
N LYS A 137 -0.21 -1.77 13.88
CA LYS A 137 1.16 -2.28 14.12
C LYS A 137 2.24 -1.23 13.74
N PRO A 138 1.92 0.04 13.89
CA PRO A 138 2.49 1.21 13.17
C PRO A 138 3.60 0.89 12.16
N ILE A 139 3.25 0.33 11.01
CA ILE A 139 4.15 0.24 9.85
C ILE A 139 3.72 1.19 8.74
N SER A 140 2.48 1.67 8.77
CA SER A 140 1.91 2.66 7.85
C SER A 140 1.58 3.97 8.56
N PHE A 141 1.95 5.10 7.94
CA PHE A 141 1.82 6.45 8.52
C PHE A 141 1.30 7.44 7.50
N GLU A 142 0.25 8.19 7.85
CA GLU A 142 -0.20 9.34 7.05
C GLU A 142 0.58 10.59 7.46
N LEU A 143 1.41 11.10 6.55
CA LEU A 143 2.26 12.27 6.78
C LEU A 143 1.94 13.30 5.70
N GLY A 144 0.98 14.18 6.01
CA GLY A 144 0.47 15.17 5.05
C GLY A 144 -0.50 14.57 4.03
N ARG A 145 -0.18 14.73 2.74
CA ARG A 145 -1.00 14.26 1.62
C ARG A 145 -0.78 12.79 1.29
N LEU A 146 0.36 12.22 1.65
CA LEU A 146 0.75 10.84 1.33
C LEU A 146 0.69 9.95 2.57
N ALA A 147 0.59 8.65 2.32
CA ALA A 147 0.81 7.62 3.33
C ALA A 147 2.10 6.85 3.00
N PHE A 148 2.81 6.43 4.04
CA PHE A 148 4.13 5.80 3.94
C PHE A 148 4.14 4.49 4.72
N GLU A 149 4.56 3.41 4.08
CA GLU A 149 4.60 2.07 4.66
C GLU A 149 6.03 1.53 4.68
N ILE A 150 6.49 1.02 5.82
CA ILE A 150 7.75 0.28 5.91
C ILE A 150 7.53 -1.12 5.34
N LEU A 151 8.30 -1.52 4.34
CA LEU A 151 8.25 -2.85 3.77
C LEU A 151 9.63 -3.42 3.40
N ASP A 152 9.66 -4.72 3.18
CA ASP A 152 10.74 -5.40 2.46
C ASP A 152 10.49 -5.28 0.97
N TYR A 153 11.44 -4.67 0.26
CA TYR A 153 11.38 -4.46 -1.16
C TYR A 153 11.24 -5.80 -1.89
N HIS A 154 10.26 -5.89 -2.77
CA HIS A 154 9.89 -7.14 -3.44
C HIS A 154 9.49 -6.87 -4.90
N TYR A 155 9.94 -5.76 -5.48
CA TYR A 155 9.62 -5.47 -6.87
C TYR A 155 10.47 -6.33 -7.80
N ASP A 156 9.96 -6.44 -9.00
CA ASP A 156 10.44 -7.30 -10.08
C ASP A 156 11.72 -6.79 -10.76
N TYR A 157 12.46 -5.90 -10.13
CA TYR A 157 13.71 -5.37 -10.67
C TYR A 157 14.68 -4.99 -9.56
N THR A 158 15.96 -5.07 -9.87
CA THR A 158 17.05 -4.61 -9.03
C THR A 158 17.61 -3.31 -9.61
N VAL A 159 17.79 -2.29 -8.79
CA VAL A 159 18.37 -1.02 -9.21
C VAL A 159 19.87 -1.07 -9.02
N PHE A 160 20.61 -0.81 -10.10
CA PHE A 160 22.05 -0.67 -10.08
C PHE A 160 22.43 0.78 -10.31
N LYS A 161 23.43 1.29 -9.59
CA LYS A 161 23.93 2.65 -9.70
C LYS A 161 25.43 2.67 -9.97
N ASN A 162 25.85 3.56 -10.87
CA ASN A 162 27.24 3.94 -11.02
C ASN A 162 27.59 5.01 -9.96
N PRO A 163 28.48 4.73 -8.99
CA PRO A 163 28.78 5.65 -7.91
C PRO A 163 29.57 6.89 -8.38
N LEU A 164 30.21 6.85 -9.55
CA LEU A 164 30.97 7.97 -10.10
C LEU A 164 30.08 8.97 -10.84
N THR A 165 29.11 8.49 -11.62
CA THR A 165 28.23 9.35 -12.43
C THR A 165 26.91 9.68 -11.74
N GLY A 166 26.50 8.88 -10.77
CA GLY A 166 25.18 8.95 -10.17
C GLY A 166 24.08 8.30 -11.00
N GLU A 167 24.38 7.86 -12.23
CA GLU A 167 23.41 7.17 -13.09
C GLU A 167 22.95 5.87 -12.45
N HIS A 168 21.66 5.60 -12.47
CA HIS A 168 21.10 4.36 -11.97
C HIS A 168 20.08 3.78 -12.97
N LEU A 169 20.08 2.45 -13.07
CA LEU A 169 19.31 1.68 -14.04
C LEU A 169 18.58 0.53 -13.32
N PRO A 170 17.26 0.41 -13.49
CA PRO A 170 16.53 -0.78 -13.07
C PRO A 170 16.74 -1.90 -14.09
N PHE A 171 17.26 -3.04 -13.63
CA PHE A 171 17.37 -4.27 -14.40
C PHE A 171 16.32 -5.27 -13.94
N ALA A 172 15.64 -5.91 -14.89
CA ALA A 172 14.73 -7.01 -14.60
C ALA A 172 15.45 -8.13 -13.85
N ASN A 173 14.80 -8.69 -12.82
CA ASN A 173 15.37 -9.80 -12.07
C ASN A 173 15.49 -11.04 -12.94
N ASN A 174 16.39 -11.96 -12.58
CA ASN A 174 16.60 -13.21 -13.31
C ASN A 174 15.34 -14.10 -13.29
N GLY A 175 14.99 -14.72 -14.42
CA GLY A 175 13.94 -15.73 -14.51
C GLY A 175 12.52 -15.19 -14.61
N GLN A 176 12.33 -13.91 -14.91
CA GLN A 176 11.01 -13.32 -15.08
C GLN A 176 10.51 -13.49 -16.51
N THR A 177 9.22 -13.72 -16.65
CA THR A 177 8.57 -13.95 -17.94
C THR A 177 7.82 -12.72 -18.43
N PHE A 178 7.93 -12.46 -19.73
CA PHE A 178 7.29 -11.33 -20.40
C PHE A 178 6.63 -11.77 -21.71
N ASP A 179 5.51 -11.11 -22.03
CA ASP A 179 4.84 -11.23 -23.31
C ASP A 179 5.59 -10.46 -24.41
N LYS A 180 5.14 -10.58 -25.66
CA LYS A 180 5.74 -9.88 -26.83
C LYS A 180 5.72 -8.35 -26.75
N ASP A 181 4.89 -7.77 -25.87
CA ASP A 181 4.74 -6.33 -25.69
C ASP A 181 5.56 -5.82 -24.49
N GLY A 182 6.34 -6.70 -23.85
CA GLY A 182 7.22 -6.40 -22.73
C GLY A 182 6.47 -6.22 -21.41
N LEU A 183 5.29 -6.82 -21.26
CA LEU A 183 4.51 -6.86 -20.03
C LEU A 183 4.74 -8.19 -19.28
N PRO A 184 4.72 -8.20 -17.93
CA PRO A 184 4.74 -9.43 -17.17
C PRO A 184 3.46 -10.26 -17.44
N ASP A 185 3.61 -11.54 -17.79
CA ASP A 185 2.49 -12.42 -18.16
C ASP A 185 2.48 -13.76 -17.42
N GLY A 186 3.56 -14.16 -16.73
CA GLY A 186 3.63 -15.37 -15.92
C GLY A 186 3.70 -16.69 -16.72
N GLU A 187 3.38 -16.67 -18.00
CA GLU A 187 3.36 -17.82 -18.92
C GLU A 187 4.45 -17.71 -20.01
N GLY A 188 5.28 -16.68 -19.93
CA GLY A 188 5.76 -15.94 -21.08
C GLY A 188 6.67 -16.61 -22.11
N SER A 189 6.58 -16.00 -23.29
CA SER A 189 7.37 -16.27 -24.49
C SER A 189 8.86 -15.90 -24.36
N PHE A 190 9.21 -15.08 -23.38
CA PHE A 190 10.58 -14.61 -23.14
C PHE A 190 10.91 -14.63 -21.64
N THR A 191 12.11 -15.10 -21.30
CA THR A 191 12.61 -15.15 -19.92
C THR A 191 13.85 -14.29 -19.75
N THR A 192 13.84 -13.41 -18.76
CA THR A 192 14.98 -12.53 -18.46
C THR A 192 16.13 -13.30 -17.82
N ALA A 193 17.34 -12.82 -18.08
CA ALA A 193 18.55 -13.23 -17.39
C ALA A 193 19.26 -11.99 -16.85
N LEU A 194 19.79 -12.09 -15.63
CA LEU A 194 20.58 -11.03 -15.01
C LEU A 194 21.90 -11.62 -14.50
N GLU A 195 22.99 -11.15 -15.07
CA GLU A 195 24.35 -11.57 -14.74
C GLU A 195 25.11 -10.40 -14.13
N VAL A 196 25.70 -10.62 -12.95
CA VAL A 196 26.54 -9.64 -12.25
C VAL A 196 27.90 -10.26 -11.99
N THR A 197 28.94 -9.72 -12.63
CA THR A 197 30.33 -10.17 -12.47
C THR A 197 31.19 -8.97 -12.09
N GLY A 198 31.63 -8.90 -10.83
CA GLY A 198 32.33 -7.73 -10.31
C GLY A 198 31.42 -6.50 -10.31
N ASP A 199 31.82 -5.45 -11.03
CA ASP A 199 31.04 -4.22 -11.24
C ASP A 199 30.37 -4.16 -12.62
N THR A 200 30.39 -5.29 -13.36
CA THR A 200 29.76 -5.43 -14.66
C THR A 200 28.40 -6.11 -14.50
N VAL A 201 27.36 -5.47 -15.02
CA VAL A 201 25.97 -5.94 -14.99
C VAL A 201 25.50 -6.13 -16.43
N THR A 202 24.97 -7.31 -16.73
CA THR A 202 24.39 -7.66 -18.02
C THR A 202 22.99 -8.19 -17.83
N GLY A 203 22.00 -7.59 -18.48
CA GLY A 203 20.60 -8.00 -18.35
C GLY A 203 19.66 -7.13 -19.18
N TYR A 204 18.38 -7.12 -18.81
CA TYR A 204 17.34 -6.37 -19.53
C TYR A 204 16.85 -5.20 -18.69
N THR A 205 16.59 -4.08 -19.34
CA THR A 205 16.08 -2.86 -18.68
C THR A 205 14.67 -2.57 -19.15
N TYR A 206 14.19 -1.35 -18.94
CA TYR A 206 12.82 -0.98 -19.28
C TYR A 206 12.76 0.31 -20.09
N THR A 207 11.78 0.36 -20.99
CA THR A 207 11.43 1.54 -21.79
C THR A 207 10.76 2.62 -20.94
N ALA A 208 10.57 3.82 -21.51
CA ALA A 208 9.84 4.91 -20.85
C ALA A 208 8.36 4.59 -20.53
N LEU A 209 7.80 3.56 -21.15
CA LEU A 209 6.44 3.05 -20.86
C LEU A 209 6.44 1.94 -19.79
N GLY A 210 7.59 1.63 -19.20
CA GLY A 210 7.75 0.55 -18.24
C GLY A 210 7.59 -0.84 -18.85
N ARG A 211 7.82 -0.98 -20.17
CA ARG A 211 7.88 -2.29 -20.85
C ARG A 211 9.30 -2.80 -20.82
N LEU A 212 9.48 -4.12 -20.75
CA LEU A 212 10.79 -4.74 -20.91
C LEU A 212 11.41 -4.28 -22.24
N ASP A 213 12.67 -3.85 -22.19
CA ASP A 213 13.49 -3.70 -23.37
C ASP A 213 14.14 -5.05 -23.68
N PHE A 214 13.81 -5.65 -24.83
CA PHE A 214 14.34 -6.95 -25.25
C PHE A 214 15.80 -6.88 -25.68
N GLU A 215 16.37 -5.67 -25.83
CA GLU A 215 17.80 -5.50 -26.05
C GLU A 215 18.55 -5.65 -24.72
N LYS A 216 19.40 -6.69 -24.67
CA LYS A 216 20.28 -6.93 -23.52
C LYS A 216 21.29 -5.79 -23.40
N LYS A 217 21.37 -5.19 -22.22
CA LYS A 217 22.28 -4.08 -21.89
C LYS A 217 23.41 -4.59 -20.99
N THR A 218 24.64 -4.20 -21.30
CA THR A 218 25.82 -4.41 -20.45
C THR A 218 26.38 -3.07 -19.99
N VAL A 219 26.59 -2.91 -18.69
CA VAL A 219 27.18 -1.72 -18.07
C VAL A 219 28.27 -2.11 -17.09
N THR A 220 29.31 -1.28 -16.95
CA THR A 220 30.44 -1.49 -16.03
C THR A 220 30.55 -0.35 -15.01
N GLY A 221 31.13 -0.63 -13.85
CA GLY A 221 31.19 0.33 -12.74
C GLY A 221 29.88 0.49 -11.97
N PHE A 222 28.91 -0.41 -12.15
CA PHE A 222 27.60 -0.34 -11.49
C PHE A 222 27.54 -1.30 -10.28
N ARG A 223 26.83 -0.89 -9.23
CA ARG A 223 26.61 -1.69 -8.00
C ARG A 223 25.13 -1.71 -7.63
N PRO A 224 24.61 -2.80 -7.04
CA PRO A 224 23.24 -2.83 -6.58
C PRO A 224 23.03 -1.81 -5.45
N VAL A 225 21.94 -1.05 -5.53
CA VAL A 225 21.54 -0.06 -4.51
C VAL A 225 20.11 -0.25 -4.00
N LEU A 226 19.33 -1.09 -4.66
CA LEU A 226 18.01 -1.53 -4.21
C LEU A 226 17.72 -2.91 -4.80
N SER A 227 17.62 -3.92 -3.94
CA SER A 227 17.42 -5.33 -4.28
C SER A 227 16.33 -5.95 -3.40
N ALA A 228 15.79 -7.10 -3.81
CA ALA A 228 14.79 -7.81 -3.01
C ALA A 228 15.28 -8.08 -1.58
N GLY A 229 14.44 -7.79 -0.59
CA GLY A 229 14.75 -7.89 0.84
C GLY A 229 15.33 -6.61 1.47
N ASP A 230 15.75 -5.63 0.68
CA ASP A 230 16.13 -4.32 1.23
C ASP A 230 14.93 -3.62 1.86
N LYS A 231 15.14 -2.87 2.94
CA LYS A 231 14.07 -2.02 3.49
C LYS A 231 13.75 -0.89 2.53
N ALA A 232 12.47 -0.63 2.31
CA ALA A 232 11.99 0.50 1.52
C ALA A 232 10.75 1.12 2.17
N ILE A 233 10.48 2.37 1.80
CA ILE A 233 9.27 3.09 2.20
C ILE A 233 8.30 3.11 1.02
N ALA A 234 7.24 2.32 1.08
CA ALA A 234 6.16 2.39 0.11
C ALA A 234 5.38 3.69 0.25
N VAL A 235 5.17 4.37 -0.86
CA VAL A 235 4.39 5.61 -0.98
C VAL A 235 3.01 5.28 -1.53
N HIS A 236 2.01 5.60 -0.72
CA HIS A 236 0.59 5.43 -1.01
C HIS A 236 -0.08 6.79 -1.20
N MET A 237 -1.03 6.85 -2.14
CA MET A 237 -1.75 8.07 -2.52
C MET A 237 -3.25 7.92 -2.19
N PRO A 238 -3.70 8.26 -0.97
CA PRO A 238 -5.11 8.19 -0.61
C PRO A 238 -6.00 9.01 -1.54
N GLY A 239 -7.19 8.52 -1.88
CA GLY A 239 -8.10 9.13 -2.87
C GLY A 239 -8.94 10.32 -2.39
N ASN A 240 -8.52 11.02 -1.34
CA ASN A 240 -9.35 12.01 -0.62
C ASN A 240 -9.09 13.48 -0.99
N ALA A 241 -8.08 13.79 -1.80
CA ALA A 241 -7.73 15.16 -2.15
C ALA A 241 -6.94 15.24 -3.48
N LYS A 242 -6.69 16.45 -3.97
CA LYS A 242 -5.80 16.66 -5.13
C LYS A 242 -4.35 16.28 -4.78
N LEU A 243 -3.61 15.82 -5.79
CA LEU A 243 -2.18 15.46 -5.69
C LEU A 243 -1.31 16.67 -6.02
N ASP A 244 -1.51 17.77 -5.31
CA ASP A 244 -0.79 19.01 -5.57
C ASP A 244 0.72 18.84 -5.30
N ALA A 245 1.55 19.41 -6.18
CA ALA A 245 2.99 19.16 -6.18
C ALA A 245 3.67 19.58 -4.87
N ASP A 246 3.27 20.70 -4.30
CA ASP A 246 3.81 21.22 -3.03
C ASP A 246 3.41 20.34 -1.85
N ALA A 247 2.16 19.86 -1.83
CA ALA A 247 1.67 18.95 -0.80
C ALA A 247 2.39 17.59 -0.86
N ILE A 248 2.69 17.09 -2.05
CA ILE A 248 3.52 15.89 -2.24
C ILE A 248 4.94 16.14 -1.72
N SER A 249 5.59 17.23 -2.11
CA SER A 249 6.93 17.59 -1.61
C SER A 249 6.95 17.67 -0.08
N ALA A 250 5.99 18.37 0.53
CA ALA A 250 5.89 18.50 1.97
C ALA A 250 5.70 17.14 2.67
N SER A 251 4.94 16.23 2.05
CA SER A 251 4.73 14.88 2.59
C SER A 251 6.02 14.04 2.56
N ILE A 252 6.81 14.15 1.49
CA ILE A 252 8.10 13.46 1.36
C ILE A 252 9.11 13.98 2.39
N GLU A 253 9.24 15.30 2.55
CA GLU A 253 10.11 15.89 3.58
C GLU A 253 9.69 15.51 5.01
N SER A 254 8.38 15.44 5.22
CA SER A 254 7.79 14.99 6.47
C SER A 254 8.14 13.54 6.76
N ALA A 255 8.08 12.66 5.75
CA ALA A 255 8.48 11.27 5.87
C ALA A 255 9.96 11.13 6.24
N LYS A 256 10.87 11.85 5.58
CA LYS A 256 12.31 11.84 5.92
C LYS A 256 12.53 12.21 7.38
N THR A 257 11.92 13.32 7.82
CA THR A 257 12.01 13.78 9.21
C THR A 257 11.41 12.77 10.19
N PHE A 258 10.26 12.21 9.87
CA PHE A 258 9.54 11.26 10.71
C PHE A 258 10.30 9.95 10.89
N PHE A 259 10.73 9.31 9.80
CA PHE A 259 11.47 8.05 9.86
C PHE A 259 12.86 8.24 10.48
N GLY A 260 13.55 9.37 10.21
CA GLY A 260 14.82 9.67 10.88
C GLY A 260 14.69 9.86 12.39
N LYS A 261 13.55 10.37 12.88
CA LYS A 261 13.29 10.56 14.31
C LYS A 261 12.84 9.29 15.01
N TYR A 262 11.88 8.57 14.43
CA TYR A 262 11.18 7.48 15.11
C TYR A 262 11.70 6.08 14.73
N PHE A 263 12.45 5.98 13.64
CA PHE A 263 13.04 4.74 13.13
C PHE A 263 14.51 4.98 12.72
N PRO A 264 15.37 5.50 13.62
CA PRO A 264 16.75 5.87 13.27
C PRO A 264 17.59 4.68 12.78
N ASP A 265 17.27 3.48 13.25
CA ASP A 265 17.97 2.24 12.88
C ASP A 265 17.40 1.59 11.59
N LEU A 266 16.36 2.17 11.00
CA LEU A 266 15.79 1.68 9.74
C LEU A 266 16.66 2.11 8.55
N ASP A 267 17.49 1.18 8.07
CA ASP A 267 18.31 1.34 6.87
C ASP A 267 17.51 1.14 5.57
N TYR A 268 16.48 1.95 5.37
CA TYR A 268 15.72 1.94 4.13
C TYR A 268 16.53 2.55 2.97
N LYS A 269 16.42 1.98 1.77
CA LYS A 269 17.19 2.35 0.58
C LYS A 269 16.46 3.30 -0.38
N ALA A 270 15.14 3.23 -0.42
CA ALA A 270 14.34 3.98 -1.37
C ALA A 270 12.93 4.25 -0.87
N PHE A 271 12.29 5.25 -1.49
CA PHE A 271 10.85 5.39 -1.52
C PHE A 271 10.34 4.69 -2.78
N VAL A 272 9.35 3.81 -2.67
CA VAL A 272 8.84 2.99 -3.78
C VAL A 272 7.34 3.14 -3.91
N SER A 273 6.78 2.96 -5.11
CA SER A 273 5.32 2.99 -5.27
C SER A 273 4.88 2.07 -6.40
N SER A 274 3.73 1.43 -6.20
CA SER A 274 3.05 0.56 -7.16
C SER A 274 1.62 1.08 -7.29
N SER A 275 1.30 1.74 -8.40
CA SER A 275 0.02 2.44 -8.54
C SER A 275 -0.39 2.64 -10.00
N TRP A 276 -1.71 2.63 -10.24
CA TRP A 276 -2.30 3.06 -11.52
C TRP A 276 -1.94 4.50 -11.88
N LEU A 277 -1.69 5.35 -10.87
CA LEU A 277 -1.24 6.73 -11.09
C LEU A 277 0.15 6.79 -11.74
N LEU A 278 0.92 5.70 -11.70
CA LEU A 278 2.23 5.57 -12.34
C LEU A 278 2.16 4.96 -13.75
N ASP A 279 0.97 4.76 -14.31
CA ASP A 279 0.82 4.41 -15.73
C ASP A 279 1.23 5.60 -16.61
N THR A 280 2.41 5.53 -17.20
CA THR A 280 2.92 6.59 -18.08
C THR A 280 2.15 6.68 -19.40
N GLY A 281 1.35 5.66 -19.75
CA GLY A 281 0.41 5.70 -20.87
C GLY A 281 -0.66 6.78 -20.71
N LEU A 282 -1.02 7.16 -19.48
CA LEU A 282 -1.96 8.25 -19.20
C LEU A 282 -1.51 9.60 -19.77
N ARG A 283 -0.19 9.79 -20.01
CA ARG A 283 0.37 11.01 -20.60
C ARG A 283 -0.15 11.30 -22.00
N GLN A 284 -0.65 10.28 -22.72
CA GLN A 284 -1.21 10.46 -24.07
C GLN A 284 -2.43 11.38 -24.10
N PHE A 285 -3.16 11.50 -22.99
CA PHE A 285 -4.38 12.32 -22.91
C PHE A 285 -4.42 13.24 -21.68
N LEU A 286 -3.38 13.22 -20.84
CA LEU A 286 -3.19 14.17 -19.75
C LEU A 286 -2.36 15.36 -20.21
N LYS A 287 -2.66 16.54 -19.66
CA LYS A 287 -1.81 17.73 -19.86
C LYS A 287 -0.48 17.56 -19.10
N GLU A 288 0.58 18.16 -19.64
CA GLU A 288 1.91 18.20 -19.03
C GLU A 288 1.93 18.80 -17.61
N ASP A 289 1.01 19.73 -17.32
CA ASP A 289 0.87 20.39 -16.03
C ASP A 289 -0.06 19.66 -15.04
N SER A 290 -0.63 18.53 -15.44
CA SER A 290 -1.51 17.75 -14.57
C SER A 290 -0.77 17.17 -13.36
N ASN A 291 -1.47 17.07 -12.23
CA ASN A 291 -0.91 16.55 -10.98
C ASN A 291 -0.41 15.10 -11.11
N ILE A 292 -1.06 14.28 -11.93
CA ILE A 292 -0.61 12.89 -12.21
C ILE A 292 0.72 12.92 -12.97
N VAL A 293 0.85 13.72 -14.03
CA VAL A 293 2.12 13.79 -14.80
C VAL A 293 3.26 14.34 -13.92
N LYS A 294 2.99 15.35 -13.10
CA LYS A 294 3.97 15.88 -12.12
C LYS A 294 4.39 14.83 -11.10
N LEU A 295 3.44 14.03 -10.58
CA LEU A 295 3.73 12.90 -9.70
C LEU A 295 4.62 11.86 -10.40
N GLN A 296 4.26 11.46 -11.62
CA GLN A 296 5.03 10.48 -12.38
C GLN A 296 6.47 10.93 -12.65
N LYS A 297 6.69 12.23 -12.87
CA LYS A 297 8.04 12.80 -13.07
C LYS A 297 8.91 12.73 -11.81
N ARG A 298 8.33 12.53 -10.62
CA ARG A 298 9.10 12.33 -9.37
C ARG A 298 9.65 10.92 -9.25
N PHE A 299 8.99 9.93 -9.85
CA PHE A 299 9.40 8.54 -9.77
C PHE A 299 10.19 8.12 -11.01
N ARG A 300 11.18 7.27 -10.79
CA ARG A 300 11.80 6.46 -11.83
C ARG A 300 10.91 5.24 -12.03
N ILE A 301 10.03 5.30 -13.02
CA ILE A 301 9.04 4.25 -13.30
C ILE A 301 9.73 3.18 -14.16
N ALA A 302 9.92 2.00 -13.58
CA ALA A 302 10.67 0.92 -14.20
C ALA A 302 9.75 -0.09 -14.87
N LEU A 303 8.70 -0.56 -14.18
CA LEU A 303 7.89 -1.66 -14.70
C LEU A 303 6.41 -1.29 -14.70
N ALA A 304 5.73 -1.53 -15.81
CA ALA A 304 4.30 -1.45 -15.92
C ALA A 304 3.67 -2.84 -16.03
N PHE A 305 2.47 -3.00 -15.48
CA PHE A 305 1.74 -4.25 -15.43
C PHE A 305 0.24 -3.98 -15.52
N LYS A 306 -0.52 -4.96 -16.02
CA LYS A 306 -1.96 -4.79 -16.26
C LYS A 306 -2.71 -4.45 -14.96
N ASN A 307 -3.66 -3.52 -15.04
CA ASN A 307 -4.50 -3.12 -13.92
C ASN A 307 -5.97 -3.40 -14.22
N ASP A 308 -6.53 -4.37 -13.51
CA ASP A 308 -7.93 -4.80 -13.68
C ASP A 308 -8.85 -4.33 -12.54
N PHE A 309 -8.33 -3.58 -11.56
CA PHE A 309 -9.06 -3.24 -10.33
C PHE A 309 -9.31 -1.73 -10.15
N SER A 310 -8.37 -0.87 -10.55
CA SER A 310 -8.44 0.57 -10.28
C SER A 310 -9.50 1.31 -11.09
N LEU A 311 -9.94 0.75 -12.21
CA LEU A 311 -11.03 1.32 -13.01
C LEU A 311 -12.27 1.57 -12.14
N TYR A 312 -12.73 0.53 -11.45
CA TYR A 312 -13.94 0.59 -10.62
C TYR A 312 -13.65 1.23 -9.27
N ASP A 313 -12.56 0.81 -8.61
CA ASP A 313 -12.31 1.16 -7.20
C ASP A 313 -11.72 2.55 -6.98
N ASN A 314 -10.98 3.07 -7.96
CA ASN A 314 -10.24 4.32 -7.80
C ASN A 314 -10.67 5.40 -8.77
N ILE A 315 -10.99 5.03 -10.01
CA ILE A 315 -11.31 6.00 -11.07
C ILE A 315 -12.80 6.33 -11.06
N PHE A 316 -13.68 5.32 -11.10
CA PHE A 316 -15.14 5.53 -11.12
C PHE A 316 -15.79 5.48 -9.73
N ASN A 317 -15.16 4.80 -8.76
CA ASN A 317 -15.68 4.56 -7.41
C ASN A 317 -17.09 3.93 -7.43
N VAL A 318 -17.23 2.85 -8.23
CA VAL A 318 -18.47 2.08 -8.39
C VAL A 318 -18.20 0.59 -8.20
N PRO A 319 -19.21 -0.24 -7.89
CA PRO A 319 -19.07 -1.70 -7.98
C PRO A 319 -18.66 -2.13 -9.38
N LYS A 320 -17.95 -3.27 -9.49
CA LYS A 320 -17.58 -3.84 -10.79
C LYS A 320 -18.83 -4.13 -11.62
N CYS A 321 -18.88 -3.57 -12.83
CA CYS A 321 -19.97 -3.72 -13.80
C CYS A 321 -19.37 -3.81 -15.23
N PRO A 322 -20.16 -4.16 -16.27
CA PRO A 322 -19.71 -4.03 -17.65
C PRO A 322 -19.20 -2.61 -17.95
N VAL A 323 -18.13 -2.50 -18.74
CA VAL A 323 -17.47 -1.21 -19.03
C VAL A 323 -18.43 -0.24 -19.72
N GLU A 324 -19.37 -0.77 -20.51
CA GLU A 324 -20.40 -0.03 -21.23
C GLU A 324 -21.42 0.66 -20.31
N GLU A 325 -21.55 0.19 -19.07
CA GLU A 325 -22.44 0.78 -18.06
C GLU A 325 -21.78 1.92 -17.27
N LEU A 326 -20.47 2.14 -17.45
CA LEU A 326 -19.76 3.22 -16.75
C LEU A 326 -20.18 4.59 -17.31
N VAL A 327 -20.68 5.45 -16.42
CA VAL A 327 -21.06 6.83 -16.76
C VAL A 327 -19.96 7.80 -16.31
N PRO A 328 -19.22 8.42 -17.25
CA PRO A 328 -18.13 9.33 -16.91
C PRO A 328 -18.69 10.64 -16.31
N GLN A 329 -18.19 10.98 -15.13
CA GLN A 329 -18.51 12.19 -14.36
C GLN A 329 -17.58 13.36 -14.69
N ASN A 330 -16.49 13.11 -15.40
CA ASN A 330 -15.51 14.11 -15.80
C ASN A 330 -14.73 13.69 -17.05
N ARG A 331 -13.97 14.62 -17.62
CA ARG A 331 -13.18 14.40 -18.83
C ARG A 331 -12.10 13.33 -18.67
N PHE A 332 -11.53 13.16 -17.48
CA PHE A 332 -10.55 12.10 -17.26
C PHE A 332 -11.18 10.72 -17.39
N GLN A 333 -12.34 10.51 -16.74
CA GLN A 333 -13.11 9.27 -16.88
C GLN A 333 -13.55 9.02 -18.32
N GLN A 334 -13.97 10.05 -19.05
CA GLN A 334 -14.30 9.93 -20.49
C GLN A 334 -13.09 9.45 -21.30
N ASN A 335 -11.93 10.07 -21.13
CA ASN A 335 -10.70 9.68 -21.84
C ASN A 335 -10.30 8.23 -21.56
N ILE A 336 -10.49 7.75 -20.32
CA ILE A 336 -10.25 6.35 -19.96
C ILE A 336 -11.19 5.43 -20.74
N LEU A 337 -12.48 5.74 -20.81
CA LEU A 337 -13.43 4.93 -21.58
C LEU A 337 -13.13 4.94 -23.08
N ASP A 338 -12.74 6.08 -23.63
CA ASP A 338 -12.37 6.19 -25.05
C ASP A 338 -11.12 5.35 -25.37
N MET A 339 -10.11 5.36 -24.48
CA MET A 339 -8.94 4.50 -24.59
C MET A 339 -9.31 3.01 -24.57
N LEU A 340 -10.18 2.59 -23.64
CA LEU A 340 -10.62 1.20 -23.54
C LEU A 340 -11.43 0.77 -24.79
N LYS A 341 -12.31 1.64 -25.31
CA LYS A 341 -13.07 1.40 -26.55
C LYS A 341 -12.17 1.28 -27.78
N ALA A 342 -11.04 1.96 -27.78
CA ALA A 342 -10.02 1.85 -28.83
C ALA A 342 -9.14 0.59 -28.71
N GLY A 343 -9.42 -0.31 -27.76
CA GLY A 343 -8.64 -1.53 -27.52
C GLY A 343 -7.43 -1.33 -26.61
N GLY A 344 -7.28 -0.15 -26.01
CA GLY A 344 -6.25 0.12 -25.00
C GLY A 344 -6.54 -0.59 -23.67
N SER A 345 -5.57 -0.56 -22.77
CA SER A 345 -5.68 -1.14 -21.43
C SER A 345 -5.18 -0.16 -20.38
N LEU A 346 -5.72 -0.28 -19.17
CA LEU A 346 -5.21 0.43 -18.00
C LEU A 346 -4.04 -0.36 -17.39
N TYR A 347 -2.98 0.34 -17.02
CA TYR A 347 -1.85 -0.25 -16.34
C TYR A 347 -1.63 0.34 -14.95
N SER A 348 -0.75 -0.29 -14.20
CA SER A 348 -0.08 0.26 -13.04
C SER A 348 1.41 0.35 -13.33
N GLY A 349 2.09 1.29 -12.69
CA GLY A 349 3.56 1.38 -12.71
C GLY A 349 4.15 1.07 -11.34
N ARG A 350 5.32 0.43 -11.33
CA ARG A 350 6.23 0.30 -10.21
C ARG A 350 7.38 1.28 -10.41
N GLY A 351 7.55 2.22 -9.47
CA GLY A 351 8.62 3.19 -9.51
C GLY A 351 9.30 3.38 -8.18
N TYR A 352 10.46 4.03 -8.22
CA TYR A 352 11.28 4.32 -7.04
C TYR A 352 11.85 5.74 -7.07
N ILE A 353 12.31 6.18 -5.90
CA ILE A 353 13.16 7.34 -5.65
C ILE A 353 14.21 6.87 -4.65
N LEU A 354 15.50 6.92 -5.01
CA LEU A 354 16.54 6.48 -4.08
C LEU A 354 16.63 7.44 -2.89
N LYS A 355 16.91 6.94 -1.69
CA LYS A 355 16.95 7.75 -0.46
C LYS A 355 17.89 8.95 -0.56
N GLU A 356 18.98 8.78 -1.29
CA GLU A 356 20.00 9.81 -1.54
C GLU A 356 19.57 10.90 -2.54
N GLU A 357 18.51 10.68 -3.32
CA GLU A 357 17.92 11.67 -4.23
C GLU A 357 16.88 12.58 -3.54
N LEU A 358 16.54 12.26 -2.27
CA LEU A 358 15.46 12.89 -1.53
C LEU A 358 15.87 14.14 -0.75
#